data_AF-A0A433P8J9-F1
#
_entry.id   AF-A0A433P8J9-F1
#
_cell.length_a   1.000
_cell.length_b   1.000
_cell.length_c   1.000
_cell.angle_alpha   90.00
_cell.angle_beta   90.00
_cell.angle_gamma   90.00
#
_symmetry.space_group_name_H-M   'P 1'
#
loop_
_entity.id
_entity.type
_entity.pdbx_description
1 polymer ?
#
loop_
_entity_poly.entity_id
_entity_poly.type
_entity_poly.pdbx_seq_one_letter_code
_entity_poly.pdbx_strand_id
1 'polypeptide(L)'
;MYYSPSVNCIVNRIIPSPKMSSEHETSELPPVDPTIIPLTASIHLSPLLPTDFPTMIRHLNDPAVYANLIGPPNPYTTADAEDFYRHVRTRLWTDPRNENAQPMRHHHMIRETESGEPVGAIEICPYSNKEESGRDIWSVGYWLAPEWRGKGVMTAAVTMLVEEVM
;
A
#
# COMPACT_ATOMS: atom_id res chain seq x y z
N MET A 1 -18.87 -17.00 -22.47
CA MET A 1 -17.71 -17.61 -21.79
C MET A 1 -16.55 -16.63 -21.95
N TYR A 2 -16.48 -15.61 -21.09
CA TYR A 2 -15.48 -14.54 -21.17
C TYR A 2 -14.41 -14.80 -20.12
N TYR A 3 -13.23 -15.20 -20.58
CA TYR A 3 -12.02 -15.36 -19.77
C TYR A 3 -11.40 -13.96 -19.62
N SER A 4 -11.63 -13.32 -18.46
CA SER A 4 -10.94 -12.08 -18.09
C SER A 4 -9.56 -12.46 -17.55
N PRO A 5 -8.46 -12.01 -18.15
CA PRO A 5 -7.13 -12.27 -17.61
C PRO A 5 -7.00 -11.52 -16.27
N SER A 6 -6.97 -12.32 -15.21
CA SER A 6 -6.45 -12.08 -13.87
C SER A 6 -5.76 -10.71 -13.69
N VAL A 7 -6.44 -9.80 -13.00
CA VAL A 7 -5.85 -8.60 -12.39
C VAL A 7 -5.07 -9.06 -11.15
N ASN A 8 -4.03 -9.85 -11.36
CA ASN A 8 -3.00 -10.02 -10.36
C ASN A 8 -2.19 -8.73 -10.37
N CYS A 9 -2.09 -8.06 -9.22
CA CYS A 9 -0.94 -7.20 -8.98
C CYS A 9 0.27 -8.15 -9.00
N ILE A 10 0.85 -8.35 -10.18
CA ILE A 10 1.81 -9.41 -10.47
C ILE A 10 3.05 -9.18 -9.62
N VAL A 11 3.18 -10.08 -8.65
CA VAL A 11 4.43 -10.61 -8.14
C VAL A 11 5.33 -10.95 -9.34
N ASN A 12 6.49 -10.31 -9.37
CA ASN A 12 7.63 -10.52 -10.27
C ASN A 12 7.68 -9.74 -11.61
N ARG A 13 8.78 -8.96 -11.67
CA ARG A 13 9.66 -8.64 -12.81
C ARG A 13 9.55 -7.28 -13.49
N ILE A 14 10.70 -6.59 -13.39
CA ILE A 14 11.26 -5.53 -14.26
C ILE A 14 10.91 -4.09 -13.84
N ILE A 15 11.55 -3.66 -12.75
CA ILE A 15 12.24 -2.37 -12.73
C ILE A 15 13.73 -2.73 -12.71
N PRO A 16 14.57 -2.23 -13.64
CA PRO A 16 16.00 -2.46 -13.55
C PRO A 16 16.50 -1.82 -12.25
N SER A 17 17.01 -2.65 -11.34
CA SER A 17 17.73 -2.19 -10.16
C SER A 17 18.82 -1.20 -10.60
N PRO A 18 19.00 -0.06 -9.92
CA PRO A 18 20.21 0.73 -10.13
C PRO A 18 21.40 -0.17 -9.82
N LYS A 19 22.42 -0.16 -10.68
CA LYS A 19 23.63 -0.97 -10.51
C LYS A 19 24.24 -0.69 -9.14
N MET A 20 24.01 -1.60 -8.20
CA MET A 20 24.53 -1.54 -6.85
C MET A 20 25.98 -2.01 -6.91
N SER A 21 26.92 -1.08 -6.75
CA SER A 21 28.33 -1.38 -6.50
C SER A 21 28.44 -2.20 -5.21
N SER A 22 29.26 -3.24 -5.26
CA SER A 22 29.40 -4.24 -4.20
C SER A 22 30.02 -3.65 -2.93
N GLU A 23 29.19 -3.27 -1.96
CA GLU A 23 29.62 -3.02 -0.59
C GLU A 23 28.56 -3.54 0.38
N HIS A 24 29.03 -4.41 1.30
CA HIS A 24 28.32 -5.08 2.40
C HIS A 24 26.88 -4.63 2.72
N GLU A 25 25.92 -5.36 2.14
CA GLU A 25 24.48 -5.21 2.38
C GLU A 25 24.14 -5.68 3.79
N THR A 26 23.98 -4.73 4.71
CA THR A 26 23.42 -5.01 6.04
C THR A 26 21.94 -5.34 5.86
N SER A 27 21.54 -6.51 6.38
CA SER A 27 20.19 -7.07 6.38
C SER A 27 19.22 -6.28 7.30
N GLU A 28 19.19 -4.95 7.21
CA GLU A 28 18.29 -4.11 8.00
C GLU A 28 17.30 -3.38 7.09
N LEU A 29 16.02 -3.41 7.46
CA LEU A 29 14.97 -2.69 6.73
C LEU A 29 15.25 -1.18 6.79
N PRO A 30 14.99 -0.41 5.71
CA PRO A 30 15.17 1.04 5.73
C PRO A 30 14.29 1.66 6.83
N PRO A 31 14.63 2.82 7.43
CA PRO A 31 13.89 3.40 8.56
C PRO A 31 12.41 3.66 8.24
N VAL A 32 11.56 3.66 9.29
CA VAL A 32 10.14 4.04 9.13
C VAL A 32 10.07 5.52 8.85
N ASP A 33 9.36 5.93 7.79
CA ASP A 33 8.85 7.30 7.71
C ASP A 33 7.65 7.44 8.67
N PRO A 34 7.77 8.22 9.77
CA PRO A 34 6.73 8.32 10.79
C PRO A 34 5.60 9.29 10.42
N THR A 35 5.60 9.84 9.21
CA THR A 35 4.66 10.89 8.80
C THR A 35 3.20 10.46 8.97
N ILE A 36 2.45 11.28 9.71
CA ILE A 36 1.00 11.17 9.90
C ILE A 36 0.33 12.23 9.04
N ILE A 37 -0.68 11.84 8.27
CA ILE A 37 -1.41 12.74 7.38
C ILE A 37 -2.88 12.79 7.82
N PRO A 38 -3.33 13.87 8.48
CA PRO A 38 -4.74 14.02 8.85
C PRO A 38 -5.62 14.10 7.59
N LEU A 39 -6.70 13.32 7.55
CA LEU A 39 -7.69 13.39 6.47
C LEU A 39 -8.96 14.12 6.92
N THR A 40 -9.40 13.83 8.15
CA THR A 40 -10.54 14.47 8.80
C THR A 40 -10.27 14.57 10.30
N ALA A 41 -11.22 15.10 11.08
CA ALA A 41 -11.11 15.11 12.54
C ALA A 41 -11.00 13.70 13.15
N SER A 42 -11.60 12.68 12.53
CA SER A 42 -11.68 11.31 13.07
C SER A 42 -10.82 10.30 12.32
N ILE A 43 -10.13 10.69 11.25
CA ILE A 43 -9.31 9.77 10.44
C ILE A 43 -7.99 10.42 10.02
N HIS A 44 -6.91 9.64 10.09
CA HIS A 44 -5.61 9.99 9.55
C HIS A 44 -4.95 8.80 8.85
N LEU A 45 -3.93 9.09 8.03
CA LEU A 45 -3.02 8.10 7.48
C LEU A 45 -1.75 8.00 8.31
N SER A 46 -1.19 6.80 8.41
CA SER A 46 0.07 6.53 9.10
C SER A 46 0.89 5.46 8.36
N PRO A 47 2.17 5.25 8.72
CA PRO A 47 2.88 4.05 8.31
C PRO A 47 2.22 2.78 8.85
N LEU A 48 2.46 1.67 8.15
CA LEU A 48 2.24 0.31 8.65
C LEU A 48 3.32 -0.04 9.68
N LEU A 49 2.91 -0.58 10.82
CA LEU A 49 3.80 -1.03 11.89
C LEU A 49 3.56 -2.52 12.21
N PRO A 50 4.55 -3.25 12.75
CA PRO A 50 4.35 -4.63 13.18
C PRO A 50 3.22 -4.84 14.20
N THR A 51 2.92 -3.81 15.00
CA THR A 51 1.81 -3.82 15.95
C THR A 51 0.43 -3.88 15.27
N ASP A 52 0.35 -3.63 13.97
CA ASP A 52 -0.91 -3.66 13.21
C ASP A 52 -1.26 -5.06 12.69
N PHE A 53 -0.32 -6.01 12.73
CA PHE A 53 -0.53 -7.35 12.16
C PHE A 53 -1.78 -8.05 12.72
N PRO A 54 -2.07 -8.03 14.04
CA PRO A 54 -3.29 -8.64 14.56
C PRO A 54 -4.56 -8.05 13.94
N THR A 55 -4.60 -6.73 13.75
CA THR A 55 -5.74 -6.03 13.14
C THR A 55 -5.85 -6.33 11.65
N MET A 56 -4.72 -6.40 10.93
CA MET A 56 -4.70 -6.83 9.53
C MET A 56 -5.24 -8.25 9.38
N ILE A 57 -4.76 -9.20 10.19
CA ILE A 57 -5.24 -10.59 10.16
C ILE A 57 -6.74 -10.64 10.43
N ARG A 58 -7.24 -9.88 11.42
CA ARG A 58 -8.67 -9.80 11.73
C ARG A 58 -9.50 -9.30 10.54
N HIS A 59 -9.12 -8.17 9.93
CA HIS A 59 -9.89 -7.57 8.85
C HIS A 59 -9.72 -8.27 7.51
N LEU A 60 -8.53 -8.75 7.17
CA LEU A 60 -8.29 -9.42 5.88
C LEU A 60 -8.87 -10.84 5.83
N ASN A 61 -9.22 -11.43 6.97
CA ASN A 61 -10.01 -12.66 7.04
C ASN A 61 -11.52 -12.42 7.19
N ASP A 62 -11.98 -11.17 7.34
CA ASP A 62 -13.41 -10.86 7.35
C ASP A 62 -13.99 -11.14 5.95
N PRO A 63 -14.99 -12.03 5.80
CA PRO A 63 -15.60 -12.32 4.50
C PRO A 63 -16.12 -11.08 3.77
N ALA A 64 -16.60 -10.06 4.49
CA ALA A 64 -17.09 -8.82 3.92
C ALA A 64 -15.97 -7.92 3.36
N VAL A 65 -14.72 -8.17 3.76
CA VAL A 65 -13.53 -7.51 3.24
C VAL A 65 -12.91 -8.39 2.15
N TYR A 66 -12.52 -9.63 2.48
CA TYR A 66 -11.80 -10.53 1.57
C TYR A 66 -12.54 -10.79 0.25
N ALA A 67 -13.87 -10.89 0.26
CA ALA A 67 -14.64 -11.13 -0.96
C ALA A 67 -14.46 -10.03 -2.03
N ASN A 68 -13.89 -8.88 -1.66
CA ASN A 68 -13.61 -7.75 -2.56
C ASN A 68 -12.11 -7.56 -2.83
N LEU A 69 -11.26 -8.47 -2.34
CA LEU A 69 -9.82 -8.42 -2.52
C LEU A 69 -9.36 -9.43 -3.56
N ILE A 70 -8.31 -9.07 -4.30
CA ILE A 70 -7.71 -9.95 -5.31
C ILE A 70 -6.37 -10.53 -4.81
N GLY A 71 -5.62 -9.76 -4.01
CA GLY A 71 -4.20 -10.04 -3.73
C GLY A 71 -3.90 -10.87 -2.48
N PRO A 72 -4.36 -10.46 -1.27
CA PRO A 72 -4.03 -11.16 -0.04
C PRO A 72 -4.50 -12.63 -0.05
N PRO A 73 -3.71 -13.57 0.50
CA PRO A 73 -4.17 -14.95 0.67
C PRO A 73 -5.34 -15.04 1.63
N ASN A 74 -6.14 -16.09 1.51
CA ASN A 74 -7.17 -16.46 2.48
C ASN A 74 -7.05 -17.94 2.84
N PRO A 75 -6.80 -18.29 4.11
CA PRO A 75 -6.70 -17.37 5.25
C PRO A 75 -5.44 -16.50 5.22
N TYR A 76 -5.56 -15.25 5.67
CA TYR A 76 -4.44 -14.32 5.84
C TYR A 76 -3.76 -14.58 7.18
N THR A 77 -2.44 -14.76 7.19
CA THR A 77 -1.68 -15.20 8.37
C THR A 77 -0.68 -14.12 8.83
N THR A 78 -0.06 -14.35 9.99
CA THR A 78 1.04 -13.50 10.48
C THR A 78 2.22 -13.50 9.52
N ALA A 79 2.55 -14.63 8.90
CA ALA A 79 3.64 -14.71 7.93
C ALA A 79 3.36 -13.80 6.72
N ASP A 80 2.11 -13.79 6.24
CA ASP A 80 1.68 -12.91 5.16
C ASP A 80 1.79 -11.42 5.56
N ALA A 81 1.43 -11.08 6.80
CA ALA A 81 1.57 -9.72 7.34
C ALA A 81 3.05 -9.28 7.41
N GLU A 82 3.93 -10.16 7.84
CA GLU A 82 5.38 -9.91 7.89
C GLU A 82 5.99 -9.75 6.50
N ASP A 83 5.60 -10.61 5.55
CA ASP A 83 6.03 -10.52 4.15
C ASP A 83 5.55 -9.23 3.50
N PHE A 84 4.28 -8.88 3.72
CA PHE A 84 3.72 -7.63 3.22
C PHE A 84 4.41 -6.41 3.84
N TYR A 85 4.72 -6.45 5.15
CA TYR A 85 5.49 -5.39 5.81
C TYR A 85 6.87 -5.25 5.17
N ARG A 86 7.64 -6.33 4.98
CA ARG A 86 8.93 -6.29 4.29
C ARG A 86 8.81 -5.67 2.88
N HIS A 87 7.77 -6.03 2.15
CA HIS A 87 7.50 -5.50 0.82
C HIS A 87 7.22 -3.99 0.85
N VAL A 88 6.29 -3.52 1.68
CA VAL A 88 5.98 -2.08 1.85
C VAL A 88 7.22 -1.28 2.26
N ARG A 89 8.07 -1.85 3.11
CA ARG A 89 9.29 -1.21 3.60
C ARG A 89 10.36 -1.01 2.53
N THR A 90 10.44 -1.93 1.58
CA THR A 90 11.48 -1.92 0.55
C THR A 90 11.01 -1.29 -0.76
N ARG A 91 9.70 -1.09 -0.94
CA ARG A 91 9.09 -0.53 -2.14
C ARG A 91 8.77 0.96 -2.02
N LEU A 92 9.80 1.75 -1.72
CA LEU A 92 9.72 3.20 -1.82
C LEU A 92 9.84 3.63 -3.28
N TRP A 93 9.20 4.74 -3.63
CA TRP A 93 9.31 5.32 -4.97
C TRP A 93 9.96 6.67 -4.91
N THR A 94 10.77 6.95 -5.91
CA THR A 94 11.34 8.27 -6.15
C THR A 94 10.88 8.72 -7.53
N ASP A 95 10.55 10.00 -7.68
CA ASP A 95 10.21 10.55 -8.99
C ASP A 95 11.44 10.48 -9.90
N PRO A 96 11.44 9.66 -10.97
CA PRO A 96 12.59 9.53 -11.85
C PRO A 96 12.89 10.82 -12.63
N ARG A 97 11.97 11.79 -12.63
CA ARG A 97 12.12 13.08 -13.31
C ARG A 97 12.76 14.15 -12.43
N ASN A 98 12.88 13.90 -11.13
CA ASN A 98 13.47 14.81 -10.16
C ASN A 98 14.61 14.10 -9.41
N GLU A 99 15.85 14.43 -9.77
CA GLU A 99 17.06 13.86 -9.16
C GLU A 99 17.17 14.10 -7.65
N ASN A 100 16.44 15.07 -7.11
CA ASN A 100 16.38 15.40 -5.68
C ASN A 100 15.11 14.89 -5.00
N ALA A 101 14.29 14.08 -5.69
CA ALA A 101 13.07 13.52 -5.12
C ALA A 101 13.39 12.65 -3.90
N GLN A 102 12.72 12.93 -2.79
CA GLN A 102 12.78 12.07 -1.62
C GLN A 102 11.96 10.79 -1.88
N PRO A 103 12.39 9.63 -1.35
CA PRO A 103 11.59 8.43 -1.42
C PRO A 103 10.23 8.62 -0.73
N MET A 104 9.16 8.30 -1.44
CA MET A 104 7.79 8.41 -0.98
C MET A 104 7.26 7.04 -0.57
N ARG A 105 6.44 7.05 0.48
CA ARG A 105 5.72 5.86 0.94
C ARG A 105 4.51 5.64 0.05
N HIS A 106 4.37 4.42 -0.46
CA HIS A 106 3.26 4.04 -1.32
C HIS A 106 2.02 3.54 -0.59
N HIS A 107 2.20 3.03 0.63
CA HIS A 107 1.16 2.35 1.39
C HIS A 107 0.93 3.04 2.73
N HIS A 108 -0.33 3.30 3.04
CA HIS A 108 -0.75 3.95 4.27
C HIS A 108 -1.80 3.11 5.00
N MET A 109 -1.66 3.02 6.32
CA MET A 109 -2.75 2.59 7.17
C MET A 109 -3.73 3.74 7.34
N ILE A 110 -5.02 3.47 7.21
CA ILE A 110 -6.10 4.40 7.55
C ILE A 110 -6.47 4.11 9.00
N ARG A 111 -6.36 5.10 9.87
CA ARG A 111 -6.62 4.98 11.30
C ARG A 111 -7.74 5.87 11.75
N GLU A 112 -8.53 5.36 12.70
CA GLU A 112 -9.40 6.18 13.52
C GLU A 112 -8.54 6.97 14.52
N THR A 113 -8.79 8.27 14.63
CA THR A 113 -7.89 9.20 15.32
C THR A 113 -7.92 9.06 16.84
N GLU A 114 -9.06 8.78 17.46
CA GLU A 114 -9.19 8.74 18.92
C GLU A 114 -8.58 7.47 19.53
N SER A 115 -8.89 6.32 18.95
CA SER A 115 -8.40 5.00 19.36
C SER A 115 -7.04 4.64 18.78
N GLY A 116 -6.67 5.24 17.65
CA GLY A 116 -5.50 4.85 16.86
C GLY A 116 -5.66 3.52 16.13
N GLU A 117 -6.85 2.91 16.14
CA GLU A 117 -7.08 1.60 15.53
C GLU A 117 -6.95 1.70 13.99
N PRO A 118 -6.20 0.78 13.33
CA PRO A 118 -6.23 0.68 11.87
C PRO A 118 -7.58 0.13 11.40
N VAL A 119 -8.27 0.90 10.56
CA VAL A 119 -9.60 0.59 10.04
C VAL A 119 -9.59 0.33 8.52
N GLY A 120 -8.45 0.52 7.89
CA GLY A 120 -8.26 0.32 6.46
C GLY A 120 -6.81 0.45 6.06
N ALA A 121 -6.53 0.24 4.78
CA ALA A 121 -5.28 0.63 4.17
C ALA A 121 -5.50 1.04 2.72
N ILE A 122 -4.58 1.85 2.21
CA ILE A 122 -4.57 2.33 0.83
C ILE A 122 -3.13 2.31 0.31
N GLU A 123 -2.96 1.88 -0.93
CA GLU A 123 -1.69 1.85 -1.66
C GLU A 123 -1.86 2.44 -3.05
N ILE A 124 -0.86 3.19 -3.51
CA ILE A 124 -0.69 3.56 -4.92
C ILE A 124 0.58 2.91 -5.47
N CYS A 125 0.49 2.28 -6.65
CA CYS A 125 1.66 1.70 -7.30
C CYS A 125 1.60 1.82 -8.84
N PRO A 126 2.76 1.87 -9.52
CA PRO A 126 2.80 1.91 -10.98
C PRO A 126 2.15 0.65 -11.57
N TYR A 127 1.30 0.84 -12.57
CA TYR A 127 0.71 -0.25 -13.34
C TYR A 127 1.72 -0.74 -14.38
N SER A 128 2.07 -2.02 -14.32
CA SER A 128 3.31 -2.56 -14.92
C SER A 128 3.31 -2.78 -16.43
N ASN A 129 2.45 -2.12 -17.21
CA ASN A 129 2.46 -2.26 -18.67
C ASN A 129 2.76 -0.92 -19.38
N LYS A 130 3.98 -0.40 -19.16
CA LYS A 130 4.48 0.82 -19.81
C LYS A 130 4.60 0.70 -21.33
N GLU A 131 4.81 -0.52 -21.84
CA GLU A 131 5.17 -0.74 -23.25
C GLU A 131 4.00 -0.51 -24.23
N GLU A 132 2.75 -0.63 -23.79
CA GLU A 132 1.60 -0.60 -24.70
C GLU A 132 0.92 0.78 -24.84
N SER A 133 1.06 1.67 -23.85
CA SER A 133 0.24 2.89 -23.79
C SER A 133 0.99 4.22 -23.93
N GLY A 134 2.32 4.22 -23.73
CA GLY A 134 3.10 5.45 -23.67
C GLY A 134 2.68 6.42 -22.55
N ARG A 135 1.86 5.96 -21.59
CA ARG A 135 1.35 6.75 -20.45
C ARG A 135 1.81 6.14 -19.13
N ASP A 136 2.06 6.99 -18.15
CA ASP A 136 2.25 6.56 -16.77
C ASP A 136 0.88 6.18 -16.18
N ILE A 137 0.61 4.88 -16.10
CA ILE A 137 -0.60 4.35 -15.49
C ILE A 137 -0.25 3.93 -14.06
N TRP A 138 -1.12 4.29 -13.12
CA TRP A 138 -1.01 3.94 -11.71
C TRP A 138 -2.28 3.23 -11.26
N SER A 139 -2.13 2.28 -10.34
CA SER A 139 -3.24 1.59 -9.69
C SER A 139 -3.32 1.97 -8.23
N VAL A 140 -4.55 2.17 -7.74
CA VAL A 140 -4.83 2.33 -6.32
C VAL A 140 -5.47 1.05 -5.80
N GLY A 141 -4.89 0.44 -4.77
CA GLY A 141 -5.43 -0.69 -4.04
C GLY A 141 -5.84 -0.25 -2.64
N TYR A 142 -6.96 -0.76 -2.12
CA TYR A 142 -7.38 -0.44 -0.76
C TYR A 142 -8.29 -1.50 -0.15
N TRP A 143 -8.41 -1.43 1.17
CA TRP A 143 -9.48 -2.10 1.91
C TRP A 143 -9.97 -1.18 3.04
N LEU A 144 -11.22 -1.38 3.43
CA LEU A 144 -11.83 -0.64 4.53
C LEU A 144 -12.76 -1.57 5.30
N ALA A 145 -12.62 -1.54 6.62
CA ALA A 145 -13.49 -2.22 7.55
C ALA A 145 -14.97 -1.87 7.28
N PRO A 146 -15.89 -2.85 7.27
CA PRO A 146 -17.28 -2.64 6.89
C PRO A 146 -17.99 -1.50 7.62
N GLU A 147 -17.74 -1.35 8.92
CA GLU A 147 -18.28 -0.33 9.81
C GLU A 147 -17.81 1.10 9.50
N TRP A 148 -16.82 1.26 8.62
CA TRP A 148 -16.31 2.55 8.14
C TRP A 148 -16.74 2.90 6.72
N ARG A 149 -17.46 2.00 6.02
CA ARG A 149 -17.97 2.24 4.67
C ARG A 149 -19.14 3.23 4.70
N GLY A 150 -19.34 3.95 3.59
CA GLY A 150 -20.40 4.96 3.45
C GLY A 150 -20.17 6.27 4.20
N LYS A 151 -19.02 6.43 4.88
CA LYS A 151 -18.66 7.62 5.67
C LYS A 151 -17.72 8.60 4.94
N GLY A 152 -17.42 8.37 3.66
CA GLY A 152 -16.49 9.20 2.87
C GLY A 152 -15.00 9.00 3.18
N VAL A 153 -14.64 8.04 4.05
CA VAL A 153 -13.25 7.77 4.45
C VAL A 153 -12.33 7.50 3.27
N MET A 154 -12.72 6.56 2.40
CA MET A 154 -11.89 6.20 1.24
C MET A 154 -11.83 7.33 0.20
N THR A 155 -12.90 8.13 0.08
CA THR A 155 -12.89 9.32 -0.78
C THR A 155 -11.82 10.31 -0.31
N ALA A 156 -11.76 10.60 0.99
CA ALA A 156 -10.74 11.48 1.54
C ALA A 156 -9.32 10.93 1.34
N ALA A 157 -9.12 9.61 1.55
CA ALA A 157 -7.83 8.96 1.39
C ALA A 157 -7.33 8.97 -0.06
N VAL A 158 -8.21 8.66 -1.03
CA VAL A 158 -7.86 8.68 -2.45
C VAL A 158 -7.57 10.09 -2.94
N THR A 159 -8.36 11.09 -2.53
CA THR A 159 -8.10 12.50 -2.90
C THR A 159 -6.71 12.92 -2.45
N MET A 160 -6.34 12.63 -1.20
CA MET A 160 -5.02 12.95 -0.67
C MET A 160 -3.91 12.26 -1.49
N LEU A 161 -4.00 10.96 -1.74
CA LEU A 161 -2.97 10.26 -2.53
C LEU A 161 -2.82 10.82 -3.95
N VAL A 162 -3.92 11.21 -4.58
CA VAL A 162 -3.90 11.78 -5.93
C VAL A 162 -3.23 13.16 -5.91
N GLU A 163 -3.50 13.98 -4.90
CA GLU A 163 -2.81 15.27 -4.68
C GLU A 163 -1.32 15.11 -4.34
N GLU A 164 -0.93 14.01 -3.70
CA GLU A 164 0.46 13.74 -3.34
C GLU A 164 1.33 13.33 -4.55
N VAL A 165 0.72 12.71 -5.57
CA VAL A 165 1.42 12.19 -6.76
C VAL A 165 1.36 13.14 -7.97
N MET A 166 0.47 14.13 -7.99
CA MET A 166 0.34 15.14 -9.05
C MET A 166 1.18 16.39 -8.77
#